data_AF-A0A2W2F469-F1
#
_entry.id   AF-A0A2W2F469-F1
#
_cell.length_a   1.000
_cell.length_b   1.000
_cell.length_c   1.000
_cell.angle_alpha   90.00
_cell.angle_beta   90.00
_cell.angle_gamma   90.00
#
_symmetry.space_group_name_H-M   'P 1'
#
loop_
_entity.id
_entity.type
_entity.pdbx_description
1 polymer ?
#
loop_
_entity_poly.entity_id
_entity_poly.type
_entity_poly.pdbx_seq_one_letter_code
_entity_poly.pdbx_strand_id
1 'polypeptide(L)' 'MIHLPVAVADLAGALRFAYTLTRSLALIPGIEAAGVTVSAEDAQHVRHWVFCDRAMPDRGRCARRADHDGPCSPSFPP' A
#
# COMPACT_ATOMS: atom_id res chain seq x y z
N MET A 1 13.20 4.99 -14.82
CA MET A 1 11.96 4.33 -15.28
C MET A 1 12.15 2.83 -15.09
N ILE A 2 11.30 2.18 -14.30
CA ILE A 2 11.35 0.72 -14.08
C ILE A 2 10.13 0.12 -14.79
N HIS A 3 10.35 -0.82 -15.70
CA HIS A 3 9.30 -1.62 -16.32
C HIS A 3 9.26 -2.99 -15.65
N LEU A 4 8.15 -3.31 -15.01
CA LEU A 4 7.92 -4.62 -14.39
C LEU A 4 6.55 -5.12 -14.85
N PRO A 5 6.49 -6.09 -15.79
CA PRO A 5 5.21 -6.67 -16.20
C PRO A 5 4.64 -7.53 -15.07
N VAL A 6 3.38 -7.28 -14.70
CA VAL A 6 2.70 -8.01 -13.63
C VAL A 6 1.29 -8.35 -14.12
N ALA A 7 0.87 -9.59 -13.94
CA ALA A 7 -0.49 -10.03 -14.22
C ALA A 7 -1.27 -10.11 -12.91
N VAL A 8 -2.34 -9.31 -12.79
CA VAL A 8 -3.30 -9.35 -11.67
C VAL A 8 -4.71 -9.45 -12.26
N ALA A 9 -5.47 -10.43 -11.78
CA ALA A 9 -6.78 -10.73 -12.36
C ALA A 9 -7.89 -9.77 -11.92
N ASP A 10 -7.73 -9.15 -10.75
CA ASP A 10 -8.73 -8.29 -10.13
C ASP A 10 -8.09 -7.24 -9.22
N LEU A 11 -8.91 -6.30 -8.75
CA LEU A 11 -8.50 -5.23 -7.82
C LEU A 11 -7.91 -5.79 -6.52
N ALA A 12 -8.47 -6.88 -5.99
CA ALA A 12 -7.96 -7.49 -4.76
C ALA A 12 -6.53 -8.04 -4.94
N GLY A 13 -6.25 -8.64 -6.09
CA GLY A 13 -4.93 -9.07 -6.52
C GLY A 13 -3.98 -7.89 -6.68
N ALA A 14 -4.42 -6.82 -7.32
CA ALA A 14 -3.64 -5.60 -7.47
C ALA A 14 -3.27 -4.96 -6.12
N LEU A 15 -4.22 -4.87 -5.18
CA LEU A 15 -3.97 -4.37 -3.82
C LEU A 15 -3.01 -5.25 -3.03
N ARG A 16 -3.16 -6.59 -3.12
CA ARG A 16 -2.22 -7.54 -2.48
C ARG A 16 -0.82 -7.43 -3.05
N PHE A 17 -0.68 -7.30 -4.37
CA PHE A 17 0.60 -7.09 -5.03
C PHE A 17 1.25 -5.79 -4.59
N ALA A 18 0.52 -4.67 -4.67
CA ALA A 18 1.02 -3.35 -4.28
C ALA A 18 1.44 -3.32 -2.81
N TYR A 19 0.64 -3.87 -1.90
CA TYR A 19 1.00 -3.98 -0.48
C TYR A 19 2.32 -4.73 -0.28
N THR A 20 2.48 -5.87 -0.96
CA THR A 20 3.68 -6.72 -0.82
C THR A 20 4.91 -6.01 -1.39
N LEU A 21 4.78 -5.42 -2.58
CA LEU A 21 5.84 -4.67 -3.24
C LEU A 21 6.27 -3.48 -2.38
N THR A 22 5.34 -2.66 -1.91
CA THR A 22 5.65 -1.50 -1.06
C THR A 22 6.31 -1.94 0.25
N ARG A 23 5.83 -3.01 0.91
CA ARG A 23 6.47 -3.55 2.11
C ARG A 23 7.93 -3.99 1.86
N SER A 24 8.21 -4.62 0.71
CA SER A 24 9.58 -4.97 0.31
C SER A 24 10.45 -3.73 0.05
N LEU A 25 9.90 -2.71 -0.62
CA LEU A 25 10.59 -1.47 -0.92
C LEU A 25 10.82 -0.60 0.31
N ALA A 26 9.94 -0.64 1.31
CA ALA A 26 10.06 0.11 2.56
C ALA A 26 11.30 -0.26 3.40
N LEU A 27 12.00 -1.35 3.05
CA LEU A 27 13.31 -1.69 3.62
C LEU A 27 14.43 -0.77 3.11
N ILE A 28 14.20 -0.04 2.02
CA ILE A 28 15.16 0.89 1.43
C ILE A 28 14.97 2.28 2.07
N PRO A 29 16.03 2.88 2.65
CA PRO A 29 15.94 4.21 3.25
C PRO A 29 15.41 5.26 2.28
N GLY A 30 14.46 6.07 2.74
CA GLY A 30 13.86 7.16 1.97
C GLY A 30 12.60 6.80 1.18
N ILE A 31 12.13 5.55 1.23
CA ILE A 31 10.84 5.15 0.65
C ILE A 31 9.73 5.31 1.69
N GLU A 32 8.79 6.21 1.43
CA GLU A 32 7.57 6.38 2.21
C GLU A 32 6.50 5.39 1.71
N ALA A 33 6.09 4.44 2.57
CA ALA A 33 5.06 3.47 2.23
C ALA A 33 3.63 4.03 2.34
N ALA A 34 3.47 5.12 3.09
CA ALA A 34 2.20 5.83 3.20
C ALA A 34 1.82 6.48 1.87
N GLY A 35 0.53 6.73 1.65
CA GLY A 35 0.10 7.43 0.43
C GLY A 35 -0.10 6.51 -0.79
N VAL A 36 0.24 5.23 -0.72
CA VAL A 36 0.20 4.33 -1.88
C VAL A 36 -1.24 3.99 -2.26
N THR A 37 -1.57 4.16 -3.53
CA THR A 37 -2.87 3.85 -4.11
C THR A 37 -2.73 2.99 -5.36
N VAL A 38 -3.78 2.23 -5.68
CA VAL A 38 -3.95 1.47 -6.91
C VAL A 38 -5.12 2.07 -7.67
N SER A 39 -4.96 2.20 -8.98
CA SER A 39 -6.01 2.62 -9.91
C SER A 39 -5.85 1.84 -11.21
N ALA A 40 -6.95 1.64 -11.93
CA ALA A 40 -6.84 1.22 -13.32
C ALA A 40 -6.17 2.35 -14.13
N GLU A 41 -5.40 1.99 -15.17
CA GLU A 41 -4.61 2.95 -15.97
C GLU A 41 -5.50 4.01 -16.64
N ASP A 42 -6.66 3.58 -17.12
CA ASP A 42 -7.71 4.36 -17.77
C ASP A 42 -8.64 5.09 -16.77
N ALA A 43 -8.54 4.77 -15.47
CA ALA A 43 -9.36 5.38 -14.42
C ALA A 43 -8.52 5.86 -13.23
N GLN A 44 -7.41 6.57 -13.49
CA GLN A 44 -6.48 7.07 -12.44
C GLN A 44 -7.11 7.98 -11.38
N HIS A 45 -8.28 8.56 -11.66
CA HIS A 45 -9.05 9.34 -10.71
C HIS A 45 -9.73 8.46 -9.63
N VAL A 46 -9.96 7.17 -9.92
CA VAL A 46 -10.47 6.18 -8.97
C VAL A 46 -9.29 5.55 -8.26
N ARG A 47 -9.06 5.98 -7.02
CA ARG A 47 -7.91 5.54 -6.20
C ARG A 47 -8.38 4.62 -5.09
N HIS A 48 -7.79 3.43 -5.05
CA HIS A 48 -7.96 2.48 -3.98
C HIS A 48 -6.73 2.53 -3.08
N TRP A 49 -6.93 2.81 -1.79
CA TRP A 49 -5.84 2.84 -0.82
C TRP A 49 -5.27 1.44 -0.62
N VAL A 50 -3.94 1.33 -0.61
CA VAL A 50 -3.25 0.05 -0.31
C VAL A 50 -3.13 -0.17 1.19
N PHE A 51 -2.91 0.91 1.92
CA PHE A 51 -2.75 0.94 3.38
C PHE A 51 -3.94 1.62 4.04
N CYS A 52 -4.17 1.31 5.31
CA CYS A 52 -5.14 2.04 6.12
C CYS A 52 -4.80 3.53 6.23
N ASP A 53 -3.51 3.85 6.27
CA ASP A 53 -2.97 5.22 6.17
C ASP A 53 -3.45 6.19 7.26
N ARG A 54 -4.19 5.70 8.26
CA ARG A 54 -4.66 6.49 9.39
C ARG A 54 -3.47 7.10 10.13
N ALA A 55 -3.55 8.41 10.41
CA ALA A 55 -2.54 9.12 11.17
C ALA A 55 -2.46 8.59 12.61
N MET A 56 -1.25 8.30 13.06
CA MET A 56 -0.96 7.77 14.39
C MET A 56 -0.38 8.88 15.30
N PRO A 57 -0.45 8.73 16.64
CA PRO A 57 0.02 9.76 17.59
C PRO A 57 1.53 10.07 17.49
N ASP A 58 2.31 9.12 17.00
CA ASP A 58 3.77 9.20 16.81
C ASP A 58 4.18 9.91 15.51
N ARG A 59 3.23 10.58 14.83
CA ARG A 59 3.38 11.20 13.49
C ARG A 59 3.58 10.19 12.35
N GLY A 60 3.52 8.89 12.62
CA GLY A 60 3.50 7.84 11.61
C GLY A 60 2.10 7.62 11.02
N ARG A 61 2.01 6.65 10.11
CA ARG A 61 0.74 6.18 9.54
C ARG A 61 0.62 4.67 9.70
N CYS A 62 -0.61 4.19 9.76
CA CYS A 62 -0.88 2.78 9.86
C CYS A 62 -0.34 2.01 8.63
N ALA A 63 0.57 1.07 8.85
CA ALA A 63 1.20 0.23 7.82
C ALA A 63 0.41 -1.06 7.52
N ARG A 64 -0.77 -1.23 8.12
CA ARG A 64 -1.68 -2.34 7.84
C ARG A 64 -2.41 -2.10 6.52
N ARG A 65 -2.92 -3.18 5.91
CA ARG A 65 -3.75 -3.12 4.68
C ARG A 65 -4.94 -2.18 4.87
N ALA A 66 -5.40 -1.56 3.78
CA ALA A 66 -6.69 -0.86 3.79
C ALA A 66 -7.79 -1.80 4.32
N ASP A 67 -8.72 -1.23 5.08
CA ASP A 67 -9.86 -1.94 5.70
C ASP A 67 -9.47 -3.18 6.55
N HIS A 68 -8.27 -3.18 7.14
CA HIS A 68 -7.87 -4.26 8.03
C HIS A 68 -8.74 -4.34 9.29
N ASP A 69 -8.92 -5.57 9.77
CA ASP A 69 -9.44 -5.81 11.11
C ASP A 69 -8.37 -5.56 12.18
N GLY A 70 -8.83 -5.29 13.41
CA GLY A 70 -7.99 -5.08 14.58
C GLY A 70 -7.39 -3.66 14.69
N PRO A 71 -6.52 -3.43 15.69
CA PRO A 71 -5.95 -2.11 15.95
C PRO A 71 -4.98 -1.69 14.84
N CYS A 72 -4.92 -0.38 14.59
CA CYS A 72 -3.91 0.21 13.72
C CYS A 72 -2.51 0.03 14.32
N SER A 73 -1.51 -0.12 13.44
CA SER A 73 -0.09 -0.26 13.83
C SER A 73 0.79 0.48 12.82
N PRO A 74 1.81 1.23 13.26
CA PRO A 74 2.77 1.87 12.36
C PRO A 74 3.77 0.87 11.75
N SER A 75 3.86 -0.35 12.28
CA SER A 75 4.73 -1.41 11.77
C SER A 75 3.98 -2.39 10.88
N PHE A 76 4.67 -2.90 9.86
CA PHE A 76 4.16 -4.05 9.10
C PHE A 76 4.03 -5.25 10.04
N PRO A 77 2.93 -6.02 9.96
CA PRO A 77 2.90 -7.33 10.59
C PRO A 77 4.04 -8.20 10.00
N PRO A 78 4.63 -9.10 10.81
CA PRO A 78 5.64 -10.04 10.34
C PRO A 78 5.14 -10.81 9.11
#